data_AF-X1L668-F1
#
_entry.id   AF-X1L668-F1
#
_cell.length_a   1.000
_cell.length_b   1.000
_cell.length_c   1.000
_cell.angle_alpha   90.00
_cell.angle_beta   90.00
_cell.angle_gamma   90.00
#
_symmetry.space_group_name_H-M   'P 1'
#
loop_
_entity.id
_entity.type
_entity.pdbx_description
1 polymer ?
#
loop_
_entity_poly.entity_id
_entity_poly.type
_entity_poly.pdbx_seq_one_letter_code
_entity_poly.pdbx_strand_id
1 'polypeptide(L)'
;VSNVPEESHEEVAANEAQWAEWRELFHIDEEERDLFTAAAKARKARRLAFLKAHPTLVLDTRHFDADFVDRLLGSFEDLDGMTDGLLIHGENFQALNLLLEKYRKTASCIYIDPPYNSKTTAILYKNDYKHSTWLSLMDNRLALSSLLAAPDGSHIVAIDENEQEVLGRLLSRRFPDHAKVCVAVVHNKKGIQGDYFSYNHDYAYFCMPPALRETNAKPIAETEWDYANLRKWGRESRRETAKTCFYPIYVE
;
A
#
# COMPACT_ATOMS: atom_id res chain seq x y z
N VAL A 1 -9.23 -15.17 5.22
CA VAL A 1 -9.66 -15.49 3.84
C VAL A 1 -8.43 -15.76 3.08
N SER A 2 -8.13 -17.03 3.00
CA SER A 2 -6.73 -17.41 3.07
C SER A 2 -6.42 -18.71 2.38
N ASN A 3 -7.42 -19.45 1.87
CA ASN A 3 -7.15 -20.77 1.35
C ASN A 3 -7.80 -20.89 -0.02
N VAL A 4 -6.98 -21.23 -1.02
CA VAL A 4 -7.49 -21.78 -2.27
C VAL A 4 -8.22 -23.09 -1.94
N PRO A 5 -9.44 -23.34 -2.44
CA PRO A 5 -10.17 -24.58 -2.18
C PRO A 5 -9.35 -25.81 -2.60
N GLU A 6 -9.44 -26.90 -1.82
CA GLU A 6 -8.70 -28.13 -2.13
C GLU A 6 -9.06 -28.71 -3.52
N GLU A 7 -10.29 -28.48 -3.96
CA GLU A 7 -10.79 -28.83 -5.29
C GLU A 7 -10.02 -28.15 -6.43
N SER A 8 -9.48 -26.95 -6.20
CA SER A 8 -8.70 -26.20 -7.18
C SER A 8 -7.21 -26.60 -7.20
N HIS A 9 -6.73 -27.33 -6.20
CA HIS A 9 -5.30 -27.66 -6.06
C HIS A 9 -4.74 -28.47 -7.23
N GLU A 10 -5.54 -29.32 -7.87
CA GLU A 10 -5.07 -30.09 -9.02
C GLU A 10 -4.74 -29.21 -10.23
N GLU A 11 -5.60 -28.23 -10.52
CA GLU A 11 -5.42 -27.29 -11.63
C GLU A 11 -4.27 -26.33 -11.33
N VAL A 12 -4.16 -25.84 -10.10
CA VAL A 12 -3.03 -24.99 -9.65
C VAL A 12 -1.70 -25.74 -9.69
N ALA A 13 -1.68 -27.02 -9.28
CA ALA A 13 -0.47 -27.84 -9.35
C ALA A 13 -0.02 -28.12 -10.80
N ALA A 14 -0.94 -28.09 -11.77
CA ALA A 14 -0.65 -28.27 -13.18
C ALA A 14 -0.22 -26.98 -13.90
N ASN A 15 -0.48 -25.80 -13.32
CA ASN A 15 -0.24 -24.52 -13.96
C ASN A 15 1.25 -24.09 -13.90
N GLU A 16 2.01 -24.31 -14.98
CA GLU A 16 3.43 -23.97 -15.01
C GLU A 16 3.71 -22.46 -14.92
N ALA A 17 2.82 -21.59 -15.42
CA ALA A 17 3.01 -20.14 -15.38
C ALA A 17 2.91 -19.61 -13.94
N GLN A 18 1.96 -20.10 -13.17
CA GLN A 18 1.83 -19.77 -11.74
C GLN A 18 3.07 -20.21 -10.94
N TRP A 19 3.59 -21.41 -11.20
CA TRP A 19 4.81 -21.89 -10.54
C TRP A 19 6.06 -21.12 -10.94
N ALA A 20 6.14 -20.65 -12.19
CA ALA A 20 7.22 -19.79 -12.64
C ALA A 20 7.21 -18.44 -11.92
N GLU A 21 6.02 -17.82 -11.77
CA GLU A 21 5.85 -16.58 -11.02
C GLU A 21 6.21 -16.75 -9.54
N TRP A 22 5.79 -17.86 -8.91
CA TRP A 22 6.19 -18.15 -7.52
C TRP A 22 7.69 -18.36 -7.35
N ARG A 23 8.37 -18.92 -8.34
CA ARG A 23 9.84 -19.02 -8.33
C ARG A 23 10.49 -17.64 -8.45
N GLU A 24 9.94 -16.77 -9.29
CA GLU A 24 10.48 -15.44 -9.53
C GLU A 24 10.27 -14.52 -8.32
N LEU A 25 9.05 -14.43 -7.79
CA LEU A 25 8.68 -13.52 -6.72
C LEU A 25 9.05 -14.06 -5.33
N PHE A 26 8.78 -15.34 -5.07
CA PHE A 26 8.92 -15.93 -3.73
C PHE A 26 10.10 -16.88 -3.57
N HIS A 27 10.90 -17.06 -4.63
CA HIS A 27 11.99 -18.04 -4.65
C HIS A 27 11.56 -19.45 -4.26
N ILE A 28 10.30 -19.81 -4.57
CA ILE A 28 9.75 -21.14 -4.33
C ILE A 28 10.25 -22.07 -5.43
N ASP A 29 11.24 -22.88 -5.09
CA ASP A 29 11.69 -23.96 -5.96
C ASP A 29 11.02 -25.27 -5.62
N GLU A 30 10.77 -26.06 -6.66
CA GLU A 30 10.14 -27.37 -6.49
C GLU A 30 11.11 -28.40 -5.90
N GLU A 31 12.40 -28.11 -5.73
CA GLU A 31 13.45 -29.12 -5.62
C GLU A 31 13.84 -29.52 -4.19
N GLU A 32 13.14 -30.51 -3.64
CA GLU A 32 13.86 -31.68 -3.10
C GLU A 32 13.71 -32.82 -4.13
N ARG A 33 14.82 -33.20 -4.76
CA ARG A 33 14.87 -34.27 -5.78
C ARG A 33 15.20 -35.59 -5.12
N ASP A 34 14.30 -36.56 -5.22
CA ASP A 34 14.62 -37.96 -4.97
C ASP A 34 14.90 -38.66 -6.32
N LEU A 35 16.13 -39.14 -6.50
CA LEU A 35 16.72 -39.55 -7.79
C LEU A 35 16.15 -40.84 -8.40
N PHE A 36 15.15 -41.46 -7.76
CA PHE A 36 14.73 -42.85 -8.07
C PHE A 36 13.24 -43.08 -8.34
N THR A 37 12.43 -42.04 -8.63
CA THR A 37 10.99 -42.24 -8.93
C THR A 37 10.53 -41.63 -10.26
N ALA A 38 9.50 -42.24 -10.87
CA ALA A 38 8.88 -41.80 -12.12
C ALA A 38 8.49 -40.31 -12.07
N ALA A 39 9.23 -39.48 -12.80
CA ALA A 39 9.33 -38.04 -12.57
C ALA A 39 8.01 -37.27 -12.62
N ALA A 40 7.09 -37.63 -13.53
CA ALA A 40 5.85 -36.86 -13.74
C ALA A 40 4.80 -37.08 -12.63
N LYS A 41 4.60 -38.33 -12.17
CA LYS A 41 3.64 -38.65 -11.11
C LYS A 41 4.15 -38.17 -9.75
N ALA A 42 5.47 -38.24 -9.53
CA ALA A 42 6.12 -37.69 -8.34
C ALA A 42 5.99 -36.16 -8.28
N ARG A 43 6.16 -35.44 -9.41
CA ARG A 43 6.05 -33.98 -9.46
C ARG A 43 4.65 -33.46 -9.10
N LYS A 44 3.58 -34.04 -9.68
CA LYS A 44 2.19 -33.64 -9.35
C LYS A 44 1.91 -33.86 -7.87
N ALA A 45 2.29 -35.02 -7.32
CA ALA A 45 2.08 -35.34 -5.90
C ALA A 45 2.83 -34.37 -4.97
N ARG A 46 4.07 -34.01 -5.31
CA ARG A 46 4.87 -33.03 -4.55
C ARG A 46 4.23 -31.65 -4.54
N ARG A 47 3.80 -31.15 -5.71
CA ARG A 47 3.13 -29.85 -5.82
C ARG A 47 1.82 -29.81 -5.02
N LEU A 48 1.03 -30.87 -5.08
CA LEU A 48 -0.19 -30.99 -4.26
C LEU A 48 0.12 -30.98 -2.76
N ALA A 49 1.14 -31.71 -2.32
CA ALA A 49 1.58 -31.69 -0.92
C ALA A 49 2.07 -30.28 -0.50
N PHE A 50 2.78 -29.59 -1.40
CA PHE A 50 3.25 -28.23 -1.16
C PHE A 50 2.08 -27.24 -0.99
N LEU A 51 1.07 -27.29 -1.85
CA LEU A 51 -0.12 -26.43 -1.74
C LEU A 51 -0.88 -26.68 -0.44
N LYS A 52 -1.00 -27.94 -0.02
CA LYS A 52 -1.60 -28.29 1.29
C LYS A 52 -0.80 -27.77 2.49
N ALA A 53 0.53 -27.73 2.37
CA ALA A 53 1.40 -27.18 3.41
C ALA A 53 1.40 -25.64 3.44
N HIS A 54 1.06 -24.98 2.32
CA HIS A 54 1.06 -23.53 2.15
C HIS A 54 -0.31 -23.02 1.69
N PRO A 55 -1.37 -23.17 2.52
CA PRO A 55 -2.73 -22.84 2.10
C PRO A 55 -2.90 -21.34 1.78
N THR A 56 -2.06 -20.47 2.35
CA THR A 56 -2.08 -19.02 2.18
C THR A 56 -1.22 -18.49 1.05
N LEU A 57 -0.74 -19.36 0.16
CA LEU A 57 0.06 -18.94 -0.98
C LEU A 57 -0.83 -18.16 -1.96
N VAL A 58 -0.36 -16.97 -2.36
CA VAL A 58 -1.10 -16.09 -3.25
C VAL A 58 -1.23 -16.71 -4.65
N LEU A 59 -2.38 -16.54 -5.27
CA LEU A 59 -2.66 -17.04 -6.61
C LEU A 59 -2.92 -15.86 -7.54
N ASP A 60 -2.21 -15.77 -8.67
CA ASP A 60 -2.51 -14.79 -9.71
C ASP A 60 -3.44 -15.42 -10.74
N THR A 61 -4.70 -14.99 -10.70
CA THR A 61 -5.77 -15.47 -11.57
C THR A 61 -5.49 -15.23 -13.05
N ARG A 62 -4.54 -14.36 -13.42
CA ARG A 62 -4.17 -14.11 -14.84
C ARG A 62 -3.61 -15.35 -15.54
N HIS A 63 -3.07 -16.31 -14.78
CA HIS A 63 -2.48 -17.53 -15.33
C HIS A 63 -3.53 -18.61 -15.63
N PHE A 64 -4.80 -18.37 -15.27
CA PHE A 64 -5.88 -19.33 -15.39
C PHE A 64 -6.94 -18.85 -16.38
N ASP A 65 -7.74 -19.78 -16.89
CA ASP A 65 -8.88 -19.44 -17.75
C ASP A 65 -10.06 -18.87 -16.95
N ALA A 66 -10.99 -18.25 -17.67
CA ALA A 66 -12.17 -17.63 -17.05
C ALA A 66 -13.01 -18.64 -16.27
N ASP A 67 -13.13 -19.88 -16.76
CA ASP A 67 -13.93 -20.92 -16.12
C ASP A 67 -13.36 -21.29 -14.74
N PHE A 68 -12.03 -21.41 -14.61
CA PHE A 68 -11.36 -21.63 -13.33
C PHE A 68 -11.56 -20.44 -12.39
N VAL A 69 -11.37 -19.22 -12.89
CA VAL A 69 -11.51 -17.99 -12.09
C VAL A 69 -12.93 -17.85 -11.57
N ASP A 70 -13.95 -18.10 -12.39
CA ASP A 70 -15.35 -18.03 -11.99
C ASP A 70 -15.70 -19.09 -10.93
N ARG A 71 -15.20 -20.33 -11.07
CA ARG A 71 -15.36 -21.37 -10.04
C ARG A 71 -14.68 -20.97 -8.73
N LEU A 72 -13.46 -20.45 -8.81
CA LEU A 72 -12.70 -20.01 -7.64
C LEU A 72 -13.42 -18.86 -6.92
N LEU A 73 -13.85 -17.83 -7.64
CA LEU A 73 -14.59 -16.70 -7.07
C LEU A 73 -15.94 -17.14 -6.51
N GLY A 74 -16.64 -18.05 -7.18
CA GLY A 74 -17.90 -18.63 -6.72
C GLY A 74 -17.78 -19.53 -5.49
N SER A 75 -16.58 -19.97 -5.13
CA SER A 75 -16.34 -20.73 -3.89
C SER A 75 -16.41 -19.87 -2.62
N PHE A 76 -16.42 -18.53 -2.77
CA PHE A 76 -16.52 -17.59 -1.67
C PHE A 76 -17.95 -17.01 -1.59
N GLU A 77 -18.66 -17.26 -0.49
CA GLU A 77 -20.03 -16.75 -0.30
C GLU A 77 -20.07 -15.22 -0.11
N ASP A 78 -19.12 -14.64 0.64
CA ASP A 78 -19.02 -13.21 0.92
C ASP A 78 -17.57 -12.74 0.83
N LEU A 79 -17.02 -12.69 -0.39
CA LEU A 79 -15.63 -12.29 -0.64
C LEU A 79 -15.31 -10.89 -0.07
N ASP A 80 -16.28 -9.97 -0.09
CA ASP A 80 -16.13 -8.63 0.45
C ASP A 80 -15.97 -8.63 1.97
N GLY A 81 -16.85 -9.31 2.71
CA GLY A 81 -16.72 -9.44 4.17
C GLY A 81 -15.54 -10.32 4.60
N MET A 82 -15.06 -11.13 3.67
CA MET A 82 -13.89 -11.99 3.82
C MET A 82 -12.56 -11.24 3.64
N THR A 83 -12.53 -10.17 2.85
CA THR A 83 -11.33 -9.36 2.64
C THR A 83 -11.33 -8.12 3.52
N ASP A 84 -10.14 -7.69 3.94
CA ASP A 84 -9.96 -6.49 4.79
C ASP A 84 -9.18 -5.38 4.08
N GLY A 85 -8.86 -5.60 2.80
CA GLY A 85 -8.10 -4.69 1.96
C GLY A 85 -8.52 -4.82 0.50
N LEU A 86 -8.50 -3.69 -0.20
CA LEU A 86 -8.81 -3.60 -1.62
C LEU A 86 -7.61 -2.99 -2.33
N LEU A 87 -7.08 -3.70 -3.33
CA LEU A 87 -6.07 -3.20 -4.24
C LEU A 87 -6.71 -2.90 -5.59
N ILE A 88 -6.51 -1.69 -6.11
CA ILE A 88 -7.00 -1.29 -7.43
C ILE A 88 -5.79 -0.97 -8.30
N HIS A 89 -5.71 -1.66 -9.44
CA HIS A 89 -4.73 -1.34 -10.47
C HIS A 89 -5.38 -0.46 -11.54
N GLY A 90 -4.94 0.79 -11.63
CA GLY A 90 -5.46 1.75 -12.61
C GLY A 90 -5.01 3.18 -12.34
N GLU A 91 -5.50 4.11 -13.17
CA GLU A 91 -5.30 5.54 -12.95
C GLU A 91 -6.17 5.97 -11.75
N ASN A 92 -5.54 6.63 -10.78
CA ASN A 92 -6.14 6.85 -9.47
C ASN A 92 -7.31 7.85 -9.51
N PHE A 93 -7.40 8.76 -10.48
CA PHE A 93 -8.57 9.62 -10.63
C PHE A 93 -9.84 8.79 -10.92
N GLN A 94 -9.77 7.84 -11.86
CA GLN A 94 -10.88 6.95 -12.21
C GLN A 94 -11.19 6.00 -11.05
N ALA A 95 -10.15 5.44 -10.41
CA ALA A 95 -10.33 4.56 -9.26
C ALA A 95 -11.05 5.27 -8.11
N LEU A 96 -10.65 6.50 -7.77
CA LEU A 96 -11.30 7.31 -6.72
C LEU A 96 -12.77 7.59 -7.07
N ASN A 97 -13.08 7.91 -8.33
CA ASN A 97 -14.48 8.09 -8.76
C ASN A 97 -15.31 6.82 -8.56
N LEU A 98 -14.77 5.65 -8.91
CA LEU A 98 -15.46 4.37 -8.72
C LEU A 98 -15.67 4.06 -7.22
N LEU A 99 -14.65 4.31 -6.40
CA LEU A 99 -14.70 4.06 -4.96
C LEU A 99 -15.77 4.90 -4.24
N LEU A 100 -16.14 6.07 -4.79
CA LEU A 100 -17.14 6.95 -4.17
C LEU A 100 -18.53 6.34 -4.07
N GLU A 101 -18.86 5.34 -4.89
CA GLU A 101 -20.16 4.67 -4.82
C GLU A 101 -20.32 3.82 -3.55
N LYS A 102 -19.20 3.27 -3.03
CA LYS A 102 -19.20 2.37 -1.87
C LYS A 102 -18.60 2.99 -0.60
N TYR A 103 -17.58 3.83 -0.75
CA TYR A 103 -16.72 4.29 0.35
C TYR A 103 -16.83 5.80 0.65
N ARG A 104 -17.96 6.41 0.29
CA ARG A 104 -18.20 7.83 0.58
C ARG A 104 -18.22 8.07 2.09
N LYS A 105 -17.42 9.03 2.56
CA LYS A 105 -17.30 9.41 3.97
C LYS A 105 -16.93 8.25 4.92
N THR A 106 -16.20 7.25 4.44
CA THR A 106 -15.77 6.11 5.27
C THR A 106 -14.28 6.12 5.62
N ALA A 107 -13.44 6.86 4.88
CA ALA A 107 -12.00 6.82 5.10
C ALA A 107 -11.59 7.69 6.31
N SER A 108 -11.15 7.07 7.40
CA SER A 108 -10.65 7.77 8.59
C SER A 108 -9.24 8.37 8.42
N CYS A 109 -8.50 7.91 7.43
CA CYS A 109 -7.17 8.43 7.11
C CYS A 109 -6.91 8.22 5.62
N ILE A 110 -6.39 9.26 4.95
CA ILE A 110 -5.95 9.20 3.57
C ILE A 110 -4.49 9.63 3.55
N TYR A 111 -3.61 8.70 3.20
CA TYR A 111 -2.18 8.96 2.99
C TYR A 111 -1.86 8.86 1.50
N ILE A 112 -1.12 9.83 0.98
CA ILE A 112 -0.60 9.80 -0.38
C ILE A 112 0.86 10.24 -0.43
N ASP A 113 1.61 9.60 -1.32
CA ASP A 113 3.00 9.89 -1.66
C ASP A 113 3.07 10.19 -3.18
N PRO A 114 2.66 11.40 -3.60
CA PRO A 114 2.58 11.76 -5.01
C PRO A 114 3.98 11.88 -5.63
N PRO A 115 4.10 11.90 -6.97
CA PRO A 115 5.37 12.19 -7.62
C PRO A 115 5.90 13.55 -7.17
N TYR A 116 7.14 13.59 -6.67
CA TYR A 116 7.76 14.82 -6.17
C TYR A 116 8.20 15.79 -7.27
N ASN A 117 8.10 15.38 -8.54
CA ASN A 117 8.50 16.19 -9.69
C ASN A 117 9.99 16.60 -9.66
N SER A 118 10.82 15.79 -9.01
CA SER A 118 12.27 15.99 -8.92
C SER A 118 13.00 15.39 -10.12
N LYS A 119 14.15 15.97 -10.48
CA LYS A 119 14.92 15.60 -11.69
C LYS A 119 15.61 14.23 -11.63
N THR A 120 15.55 13.52 -10.50
CA THR A 120 16.49 12.44 -10.16
C THR A 120 15.83 11.16 -9.64
N THR A 121 14.52 10.96 -9.84
CA THR A 121 13.88 9.75 -9.32
C THR A 121 14.14 8.52 -10.19
N ALA A 122 14.48 7.39 -9.57
CA ALA A 122 14.52 6.07 -10.21
C ALA A 122 13.12 5.48 -10.50
N ILE A 123 12.05 6.12 -10.01
CA ILE A 123 10.66 5.69 -10.18
C ILE A 123 10.11 6.24 -11.50
N LEU A 124 9.36 5.43 -12.25
CA LEU A 124 8.71 5.75 -13.52
C LEU A 124 7.52 6.73 -13.38
N TYR A 125 7.72 7.86 -12.71
CA TYR A 125 6.80 8.99 -12.79
C TYR A 125 7.29 9.98 -13.84
N LYS A 126 6.36 10.62 -14.54
CA LYS A 126 6.69 11.73 -15.43
C LYS A 126 7.03 12.95 -14.57
N ASN A 127 8.29 13.16 -14.21
CA ASN A 127 8.70 14.22 -13.28
C ASN A 127 9.14 15.54 -13.96
N ASP A 128 8.69 15.77 -15.19
CA ASP A 128 8.89 17.03 -15.92
C ASP A 128 7.58 17.82 -16.03
N TYR A 129 6.70 17.72 -15.03
CA TYR A 129 5.51 18.54 -15.01
C TYR A 129 5.90 20.00 -14.75
N LYS A 130 5.24 20.94 -15.45
CA LYS A 130 5.18 22.31 -14.95
C LYS A 130 4.40 22.30 -13.64
N HIS A 131 4.78 23.15 -12.67
CA HIS A 131 4.07 23.28 -11.38
C HIS A 131 2.54 23.38 -11.55
N SER A 132 2.05 24.11 -12.56
CA SER A 132 0.62 24.22 -12.86
C SER A 132 -0.02 22.89 -13.25
N THR A 133 0.68 22.05 -14.00
CA THR A 133 0.22 20.71 -14.39
C THR A 133 0.20 19.78 -13.19
N TRP A 134 1.25 19.81 -12.38
CA TRP A 134 1.32 19.03 -11.14
C TRP A 134 0.20 19.42 -10.16
N LEU A 135 -0.03 20.72 -9.97
CA LEU A 135 -1.14 21.21 -9.16
C LEU A 135 -2.50 20.77 -9.70
N SER A 136 -2.69 20.73 -11.02
CA SER A 136 -3.94 20.27 -11.63
C SER A 136 -4.16 18.77 -11.39
N LEU A 137 -3.09 17.97 -11.45
CA LEU A 137 -3.09 16.55 -11.10
C LEU A 137 -3.53 16.36 -9.64
N MET A 138 -2.93 17.12 -8.72
CA MET A 138 -3.20 17.00 -7.28
C MET A 138 -4.58 17.50 -6.90
N ASP A 139 -5.02 18.65 -7.42
CA ASP A 139 -6.30 19.25 -7.05
C ASP A 139 -7.47 18.32 -7.35
N ASN A 140 -7.48 17.68 -8.51
CA ASN A 140 -8.59 16.81 -8.90
C ASN A 140 -8.65 15.51 -8.05
N ARG A 141 -7.51 15.01 -7.55
CA ARG A 141 -7.43 13.82 -6.68
C ARG A 141 -7.82 14.17 -5.25
N LEU A 142 -7.25 15.25 -4.71
CA LEU A 142 -7.63 15.80 -3.40
C LEU A 142 -9.11 16.18 -3.38
N ALA A 143 -9.68 16.52 -4.54
CA ALA A 143 -11.09 16.78 -4.67
C ALA A 143 -11.99 15.59 -4.46
N LEU A 144 -11.60 14.43 -5.00
CA LEU A 144 -12.34 13.19 -4.82
C LEU A 144 -12.06 12.56 -3.45
N SER A 145 -10.81 12.65 -2.98
CA SER A 145 -10.44 12.10 -1.66
C SER A 145 -11.22 12.75 -0.53
N SER A 146 -11.52 14.04 -0.61
CA SER A 146 -12.33 14.74 0.41
C SER A 146 -13.77 14.23 0.49
N LEU A 147 -14.28 13.62 -0.58
CA LEU A 147 -15.60 12.98 -0.62
C LEU A 147 -15.57 11.57 -0.01
N LEU A 148 -14.42 10.89 -0.07
CA LEU A 148 -14.18 9.60 0.59
C LEU A 148 -13.90 9.75 2.09
N ALA A 149 -13.23 10.83 2.49
CA ALA A 149 -12.83 11.07 3.87
C ALA A 149 -14.02 11.21 4.82
N ALA A 150 -14.01 10.45 5.92
CA ALA A 150 -14.96 10.57 7.02
C ALA A 150 -14.93 12.00 7.62
N PRO A 151 -15.97 12.43 8.37
CA PRO A 151 -16.00 13.75 8.98
C PRO A 151 -14.79 14.06 9.88
N ASP A 152 -14.25 13.05 10.55
CA ASP A 152 -13.06 13.08 11.39
C ASP A 152 -11.79 12.57 10.67
N GLY A 153 -11.88 12.32 9.36
CA GLY A 153 -10.81 11.71 8.58
C GLY A 153 -9.68 12.69 8.22
N SER A 154 -8.43 12.29 8.48
CA SER A 154 -7.26 13.11 8.17
C SER A 154 -6.74 12.91 6.74
N HIS A 155 -6.11 13.94 6.18
CA HIS A 155 -5.34 13.83 4.93
C HIS A 155 -3.86 14.08 5.22
N ILE A 156 -3.02 13.14 4.78
CA ILE A 156 -1.58 13.17 4.95
C ILE A 156 -0.94 13.09 3.57
N VAL A 157 -0.08 14.06 3.25
CA VAL A 157 0.57 14.15 1.94
C VAL A 157 2.08 14.29 2.17
N ALA A 158 2.85 13.27 1.75
CA ALA A 158 4.31 13.36 1.70
C ALA A 158 4.75 14.22 0.51
N ILE A 159 5.84 14.97 0.67
CA ILE A 159 6.38 15.84 -0.39
C ILE A 159 7.84 16.19 -0.12
N ASP A 160 8.65 16.37 -1.17
CA ASP A 160 9.98 17.00 -1.06
C ASP A 160 9.87 18.54 -1.17
N GLU A 161 11.00 19.23 -1.22
CA GLU A 161 11.07 20.68 -1.35
C GLU A 161 10.52 21.25 -2.67
N ASN A 162 10.44 20.47 -3.75
CA ASN A 162 10.19 21.00 -5.09
C ASN A 162 8.78 21.55 -5.26
N GLU A 163 7.77 20.86 -4.69
CA GLU A 163 6.36 21.24 -4.78
C GLU A 163 5.73 21.59 -3.42
N GLN A 164 6.52 21.59 -2.33
CA GLN A 164 6.04 21.77 -0.95
C GLN A 164 5.22 23.05 -0.73
N GLU A 165 5.70 24.19 -1.26
CA GLU A 165 5.03 25.48 -1.03
C GLU A 165 3.70 25.56 -1.79
N VAL A 166 3.69 25.11 -3.04
CA VAL A 166 2.50 25.16 -3.90
C VAL A 166 1.45 24.15 -3.47
N LEU A 167 1.87 22.95 -3.05
CA LEU A 167 1.00 21.97 -2.39
C LEU A 167 0.39 22.57 -1.12
N GLY A 168 1.20 23.23 -0.29
CA GLY A 168 0.73 23.89 0.92
C GLY A 168 -0.41 24.88 0.66
N ARG A 169 -0.30 25.69 -0.40
CA ARG A 169 -1.36 26.62 -0.82
C ARG A 169 -2.60 25.89 -1.33
N LEU A 170 -2.42 24.83 -2.12
CA LEU A 170 -3.52 24.01 -2.61
C LEU A 170 -4.31 23.37 -1.46
N LEU A 171 -3.62 22.79 -0.48
CA LEU A 171 -4.23 22.20 0.71
C LEU A 171 -5.02 23.23 1.52
N SER A 172 -4.50 24.44 1.72
CA SER A 172 -5.24 25.53 2.36
C SER A 172 -6.52 25.90 1.62
N ARG A 173 -6.51 25.85 0.27
CA ARG A 173 -7.71 26.12 -0.52
C ARG A 173 -8.72 24.98 -0.45
N ARG A 174 -8.25 23.72 -0.41
CA ARG A 174 -9.11 22.54 -0.41
C ARG A 174 -9.71 22.23 0.96
N PHE A 175 -8.97 22.53 2.01
CA PHE A 175 -9.30 22.22 3.40
C PHE A 175 -9.21 23.48 4.29
N PRO A 176 -10.02 24.52 4.03
CA PRO A 176 -9.88 25.84 4.68
C PRO A 176 -10.06 25.78 6.21
N ASP A 177 -10.94 24.91 6.69
CA ASP A 177 -11.25 24.78 8.12
C ASP A 177 -10.39 23.74 8.83
N HIS A 178 -9.46 23.08 8.11
CA HIS A 178 -8.60 22.07 8.72
C HIS A 178 -7.39 22.73 9.37
N ALA A 179 -6.99 22.20 10.53
CA ALA A 179 -5.67 22.47 11.05
C ALA A 179 -4.66 21.84 10.07
N LYS A 180 -3.72 22.67 9.59
CA LYS A 180 -2.68 22.24 8.64
C LYS A 180 -1.32 22.37 9.29
N VAL A 181 -0.63 21.24 9.45
CA VAL A 181 0.72 21.17 10.02
C VAL A 181 1.67 20.63 8.96
N CYS A 182 2.80 21.30 8.78
CA CYS A 182 3.90 20.81 7.94
C CYS A 182 5.00 20.28 8.87
N VAL A 183 5.34 19.00 8.73
CA VAL A 183 6.36 18.33 9.54
C VAL A 183 7.55 17.99 8.65
N ALA A 184 8.76 18.26 9.13
CA ALA A 184 9.97 17.78 8.50
C ALA A 184 10.22 16.30 8.84
N VAL A 185 10.42 15.48 7.81
CA VAL A 185 10.64 14.04 7.91
C VAL A 185 12.10 13.73 7.57
N VAL A 186 12.90 13.46 8.59
CA VAL A 186 14.33 13.15 8.42
C VAL A 186 14.51 11.72 7.89
N HIS A 187 14.89 11.58 6.61
CA HIS A 187 15.10 10.27 5.98
C HIS A 187 16.58 9.86 5.89
N ASN A 188 17.53 10.82 5.97
CA ASN A 188 18.96 10.53 5.96
C ASN A 188 19.72 11.36 6.99
N LYS A 189 20.11 10.77 8.12
CA LYS A 189 20.85 11.48 9.19
C LYS A 189 22.18 12.09 8.74
N LYS A 190 22.82 11.54 7.70
CA LYS A 190 24.09 12.09 7.16
C LYS A 190 23.88 13.34 6.30
N GLY A 191 22.66 13.56 5.81
CA GLY A 191 22.36 14.56 4.80
C GLY A 191 22.86 14.17 3.41
N ILE A 192 22.36 14.90 2.42
CA ILE A 192 22.84 14.92 1.04
C ILE A 192 23.47 16.29 0.83
N GLN A 193 24.67 16.31 0.26
CA GLN A 193 25.38 17.56 0.01
C GLN A 193 24.64 18.36 -1.07
N GLY A 194 24.21 19.56 -0.71
CA GLY A 194 23.68 20.56 -1.65
C GLY A 194 24.71 21.65 -1.94
N ASP A 195 24.39 22.52 -2.90
CA ASP A 195 25.27 23.62 -3.31
C ASP A 195 25.44 24.69 -2.22
N TYR A 196 24.39 24.91 -1.42
CA TYR A 196 24.37 25.88 -0.32
C TYR A 196 24.28 25.18 1.04
N PHE A 197 23.17 24.49 1.27
CA PHE A 197 22.93 23.73 2.49
C PHE A 197 22.79 22.25 2.15
N SER A 198 23.34 21.41 3.02
CA SER A 198 23.02 19.99 2.97
C SER A 198 21.62 19.78 3.51
N TYR A 199 20.80 19.03 2.78
CA TYR A 199 19.44 18.70 3.20
C TYR A 199 19.39 17.25 3.65
N ASN A 200 18.53 16.95 4.62
CA ASN A 200 18.44 15.64 5.26
C ASN A 200 17.00 15.18 5.52
N HIS A 201 16.04 15.96 5.05
CA HIS A 201 14.63 15.78 5.31
C HIS A 201 13.79 16.07 4.07
N ASP A 202 12.65 15.40 4.04
CA ASP A 202 11.49 15.73 3.22
C ASP A 202 10.43 16.34 4.14
N TYR A 203 9.21 16.51 3.63
CA TYR A 203 8.08 17.05 4.37
C TYR A 203 6.88 16.11 4.33
N ALA A 204 6.02 16.24 5.34
CA ALA A 204 4.67 15.69 5.32
C ALA A 204 3.69 16.75 5.81
N TYR A 205 2.64 16.98 5.03
CA TYR A 205 1.50 17.79 5.44
C TYR A 205 0.45 16.93 6.12
N PHE A 206 0.00 17.37 7.29
CA PHE A 206 -1.13 16.80 8.02
C PHE A 206 -2.27 17.81 8.01
N CYS A 207 -3.34 17.49 7.28
CA CYS A 207 -4.59 18.25 7.27
C CYS A 207 -5.60 17.51 8.16
N MET A 208 -5.94 18.13 9.29
CA MET A 208 -6.78 17.53 10.33
C MET A 208 -8.12 18.27 10.40
N PRO A 209 -9.26 17.60 10.21
CA PRO A 209 -10.55 18.24 10.28
C PRO A 209 -10.88 18.64 11.74
N PRO A 210 -11.73 19.66 11.95
CA PRO A 210 -12.16 20.07 13.30
C PRO A 210 -12.83 18.96 14.11
N ALA A 211 -13.43 17.97 13.45
CA ALA A 211 -14.07 16.84 14.11
C ALA A 211 -13.09 15.76 14.57
N LEU A 212 -11.84 15.79 14.12
CA LEU A 212 -10.81 14.86 14.58
C LEU A 212 -10.52 15.15 16.06
N ARG A 213 -10.65 14.12 16.89
CA ARG A 213 -10.38 14.20 18.32
C ARG A 213 -8.91 14.61 18.56
N GLU A 214 -8.69 15.46 19.56
CA GLU A 214 -7.35 15.82 20.01
C GLU A 214 -6.51 14.58 20.31
N THR A 215 -5.36 14.47 19.63
CA THR A 215 -4.43 13.35 19.73
C THR A 215 -3.44 13.51 20.89
N ASN A 216 -3.34 14.71 21.47
CA ASN A 216 -2.40 15.08 22.53
C ASN A 216 -3.08 15.37 23.89
N ALA A 217 -4.35 14.97 24.07
CA ALA A 217 -5.11 15.25 25.29
C ALA A 217 -4.51 14.61 26.57
N LYS A 218 -3.60 13.64 26.43
CA LYS A 218 -2.83 13.06 27.53
C LYS A 218 -1.34 13.28 27.28
N PRO A 219 -0.64 14.05 28.12
CA PRO A 219 0.81 14.13 28.03
C PRO A 219 1.41 12.76 28.33
N ILE A 220 2.32 12.32 27.47
CA ILE A 220 3.14 11.12 27.70
C ILE A 220 4.27 11.52 28.64
N ALA A 221 4.47 10.76 29.73
CA ALA A 221 5.53 11.06 30.68
C ALA A 221 6.89 10.98 29.98
N GLU A 222 7.86 11.83 30.35
CA GLU A 222 9.19 11.84 29.72
C GLU A 222 9.89 10.48 29.82
N THR A 223 9.61 9.74 30.90
CA THR A 223 10.07 8.35 31.10
C THR A 223 9.49 7.35 30.10
N GLU A 224 8.39 7.70 29.45
CA GLU A 224 7.69 6.90 28.44
C GLU A 224 7.94 7.45 27.02
N TRP A 225 8.77 8.49 26.87
CA TRP A 225 9.14 8.98 25.54
C TRP A 225 9.98 7.93 24.83
N ASP A 226 9.51 7.52 23.66
CA ASP A 226 10.25 6.66 22.76
C ASP A 226 10.75 7.47 21.57
N TYR A 227 12.07 7.41 21.33
CA TYR A 227 12.72 8.05 20.19
C TYR A 227 12.99 6.98 19.13
N ALA A 228 11.97 6.67 18.35
CA ALA A 228 12.07 5.73 17.25
C ALA A 228 12.38 6.45 15.93
N ASN A 229 13.18 5.82 15.06
CA ASN A 229 13.22 6.25 13.66
C ASN A 229 11.86 5.91 13.01
N LEU A 230 11.42 6.67 12.00
CA LEU A 230 10.22 6.36 11.20
C LEU A 230 10.27 5.01 10.45
N ARG A 231 11.34 4.22 10.61
CA ARG A 231 11.48 2.85 10.10
C ARG A 231 11.19 1.82 11.18
N LYS A 232 10.61 0.70 10.77
CA LYS A 232 10.32 -0.51 11.57
C LYS A 232 11.47 -0.92 12.50
N TRP A 233 11.26 -0.76 13.80
CA TRP A 233 11.99 -1.49 14.84
C TRP A 233 11.02 -1.79 15.99
N GLY A 234 11.13 -2.97 16.62
CA GLY A 234 10.37 -3.34 17.83
C GLY A 234 9.28 -4.40 17.64
N ARG A 235 8.93 -5.11 18.73
CA ARG A 235 7.91 -6.19 18.75
C ARG A 235 6.46 -5.68 18.66
N GLU A 236 6.24 -4.38 18.88
CA GLU A 236 4.91 -3.74 18.81
C GLU A 236 4.58 -3.16 17.42
N SER A 237 5.47 -3.34 16.45
CA SER A 237 5.31 -2.85 15.06
C SER A 237 4.54 -3.81 14.16
N ARG A 238 3.85 -4.81 14.74
CA ARG A 238 3.06 -5.80 14.00
C ARG A 238 1.60 -5.40 14.01
N ARG A 239 0.85 -5.85 13.01
CA ARG A 239 -0.59 -5.59 12.91
C ARG A 239 -1.37 -6.12 14.11
N GLU A 240 -0.90 -7.22 14.69
CA GLU A 240 -1.46 -7.79 15.92
C GLU A 240 -1.29 -6.91 17.16
N THR A 241 -0.25 -6.07 17.22
CA THR A 241 0.12 -5.28 18.40
C THR A 241 -0.28 -3.80 18.31
N ALA A 242 -0.42 -3.24 17.10
CA ALA A 242 -0.74 -1.82 16.91
C ALA A 242 -1.75 -1.54 15.77
N LYS A 243 -2.92 -2.21 15.80
CA LYS A 243 -3.94 -2.28 14.72
C LYS A 243 -4.26 -0.97 13.97
N THR A 244 -4.08 0.19 14.58
CA THR A 244 -4.39 1.53 14.01
C THR A 244 -3.24 2.16 13.20
N CYS A 245 -2.07 1.52 13.14
CA CYS A 245 -0.92 2.04 12.41
C CYS A 245 -0.95 1.68 10.91
N PHE A 246 -0.19 2.43 10.11
CA PHE A 246 0.05 2.10 8.70
C PHE A 246 1.05 0.94 8.60
N TYR A 247 0.68 -0.10 7.87
CA TYR A 247 1.53 -1.26 7.62
C TYR A 247 1.86 -1.32 6.12
N PRO A 248 3.14 -1.22 5.74
CA PRO A 248 3.52 -1.43 4.36
C PRO A 248 3.14 -2.86 3.94
N ILE A 249 2.51 -2.98 2.77
CA ILE A 249 2.34 -4.25 2.08
C ILE A 249 3.71 -4.60 1.51
N TYR A 250 4.32 -5.64 2.06
CA TYR A 250 5.53 -6.19 1.47
C TYR A 250 5.09 -7.06 0.31
N VAL A 251 5.43 -6.61 -0.89
CA VAL A 251 5.49 -7.47 -2.06
C VAL A 251 6.95 -7.90 -2.09
N GLU A 252 7.21 -9.13 -1.62
CA GLU A 252 8.45 -9.83 -1.92
C GLU A 252 8.37 -10.35 -3.35
#